data_AF-A0A7K3XWP3-F1
#
_entry.id   AF-A0A7K3XWP3-F1
#
_cell.length_a   1.000
_cell.length_b   1.000
_cell.length_c   1.000
_cell.angle_alpha   90.00
_cell.angle_beta   90.00
_cell.angle_gamma   90.00
#
_symmetry.space_group_name_H-M   'P 1'
#
loop_
_entity.id
_entity.type
_entity.pdbx_description
1 polymer ?
#
loop_
_entity_poly.entity_id
_entity_poly.type
_entity_poly.pdbx_seq_one_letter_code
_entity_poly.pdbx_strand_id
1 'polypeptide(L)'
;MLTKAKFKMYREDCGLTYADVASRCGATVDAVKKWEHPNYRQRPPESACSWLEETRAGMRRDAANIAERILADGGSARVSLPYWRNQIDYDGENRDGLPYTCANARTRLVARIVEGGGLDVEPEYPNADVKPPLDDSLMTSDEACDVLGISKSHLCNLARAGRIRKEDGKVYRSDVLRYDKDRRGRGRPRKSQD
;
A
#
# COMPACT_ATOMS: atom_id res chain seq x y z
N MET A 1 -25.64 6.61 -0.17
CA MET A 1 -24.92 5.74 0.79
C MET A 1 -24.57 4.42 0.12
N LEU A 2 -23.31 3.99 0.17
CA LEU A 2 -22.87 2.71 -0.41
C LEU A 2 -23.55 1.52 0.27
N THR A 3 -23.90 0.49 -0.51
CA THR A 3 -24.25 -0.82 0.06
C THR A 3 -23.00 -1.52 0.59
N LYS A 4 -23.16 -2.49 1.48
CA LYS A 4 -22.04 -3.27 2.04
C LYS A 4 -21.19 -3.94 0.96
N ALA A 5 -21.86 -4.55 -0.01
CA ALA A 5 -21.21 -5.19 -1.16
C ALA A 5 -20.49 -4.16 -2.05
N LYS A 6 -21.10 -2.99 -2.29
CA LYS A 6 -20.47 -1.93 -3.10
C LYS A 6 -19.25 -1.32 -2.39
N PHE A 7 -19.31 -1.19 -1.06
CA PHE A 7 -18.17 -0.76 -0.24
C PHE A 7 -17.00 -1.76 -0.36
N LYS A 8 -17.27 -3.06 -0.22
CA LYS A 8 -16.27 -4.12 -0.41
C LYS A 8 -15.64 -4.06 -1.80
N MET A 9 -16.48 -3.99 -2.84
CA MET A 9 -16.03 -3.90 -4.23
C MET A 9 -15.13 -2.70 -4.45
N TYR A 10 -15.50 -1.52 -3.94
CA TYR A 10 -14.70 -0.31 -4.10
C TYR A 10 -13.37 -0.39 -3.34
N ARG A 11 -13.34 -0.97 -2.14
CA ARG A 11 -12.10 -1.20 -1.39
C ARG A 11 -11.15 -2.09 -2.19
N GLU A 12 -11.67 -3.18 -2.76
CA GLU A 12 -10.89 -4.15 -3.53
C GLU A 12 -10.41 -3.58 -4.86
N ASP A 13 -11.26 -2.82 -5.56
CA ASP A 13 -10.89 -2.07 -6.77
C ASP A 13 -9.70 -1.13 -6.50
N CYS A 14 -9.69 -0.48 -5.33
CA CYS A 14 -8.63 0.42 -4.93
C CYS A 14 -7.39 -0.30 -4.36
N GLY A 15 -7.37 -1.63 -4.28
CA GLY A 15 -6.24 -2.38 -3.69
C GLY A 15 -6.05 -2.15 -2.19
N LEU A 16 -7.08 -1.70 -1.49
CA LEU A 16 -7.01 -1.37 -0.06
C LEU A 16 -7.26 -2.61 0.82
N THR A 17 -6.47 -2.77 1.87
CA THR A 17 -6.73 -3.76 2.91
C THR A 17 -7.73 -3.24 3.95
N TYR A 18 -8.24 -4.13 4.80
CA TYR A 18 -9.02 -3.70 5.96
C TYR A 18 -8.24 -2.77 6.90
N ALA A 19 -6.92 -2.98 7.02
CA ALA A 19 -6.07 -2.16 7.87
C ALA A 19 -5.92 -0.74 7.32
N ASP A 20 -5.83 -0.58 6.00
CA ASP A 20 -5.73 0.75 5.37
C ASP A 20 -6.99 1.56 5.60
N VAL A 21 -8.17 0.95 5.38
CA VAL A 21 -9.45 1.60 5.64
C VAL A 21 -9.63 1.92 7.12
N ALA A 22 -9.30 0.98 8.01
CA ALA A 22 -9.36 1.17 9.45
C ALA A 22 -8.49 2.35 9.90
N SER A 23 -7.23 2.39 9.46
CA SER A 23 -6.29 3.46 9.76
C SER A 23 -6.79 4.82 9.23
N ARG A 24 -7.32 4.84 8.00
CA ARG A 24 -7.77 6.09 7.36
C ARG A 24 -9.04 6.65 7.98
N CYS A 25 -9.95 5.78 8.41
CA CYS A 25 -11.25 6.15 8.98
C CYS A 25 -11.24 6.26 10.52
N GLY A 26 -10.10 6.01 11.18
CA GLY A 26 -10.03 5.97 12.64
C GLY A 26 -10.91 4.86 13.25
N ALA A 27 -11.03 3.73 12.55
CA ALA A 27 -11.85 2.59 12.93
C ALA A 27 -10.99 1.37 13.27
N THR A 28 -11.60 0.32 13.83
CA THR A 28 -10.93 -0.97 14.00
C THR A 28 -11.09 -1.82 12.74
N VAL A 29 -10.14 -2.73 12.48
CA VAL A 29 -10.26 -3.71 11.38
C VAL A 29 -11.54 -4.53 11.48
N ASP A 30 -11.94 -4.89 12.70
CA ASP A 30 -13.19 -5.61 12.96
C ASP A 30 -14.43 -4.79 12.57
N ALA A 31 -14.44 -3.48 12.86
CA ALA A 31 -15.51 -2.60 12.41
C ALA A 31 -15.62 -2.58 10.88
N VAL A 32 -14.50 -2.46 10.16
CA VAL A 32 -14.51 -2.48 8.69
C VAL A 32 -15.01 -3.82 8.14
N LYS A 33 -14.59 -4.95 8.72
CA LYS A 33 -15.13 -6.28 8.35
C LYS A 33 -16.65 -6.34 8.55
N LYS A 34 -17.15 -5.81 9.66
CA LYS A 34 -18.59 -5.74 9.94
C LYS A 34 -19.32 -4.83 8.97
N TRP A 35 -18.71 -3.74 8.48
CA TRP A 35 -19.30 -2.88 7.46
C TRP A 35 -19.56 -3.63 6.15
N GLU A 36 -18.68 -4.54 5.74
CA GLU A 36 -18.80 -5.29 4.48
C GLU A 36 -19.63 -6.57 4.58
N HIS A 37 -19.72 -7.17 5.76
CA HIS A 37 -20.36 -8.47 5.93
C HIS A 37 -21.90 -8.35 5.97
N PRO A 38 -22.65 -9.23 5.28
CA PRO A 38 -24.10 -9.16 5.20
C PRO A 38 -24.82 -9.41 6.53
N ASN A 39 -24.27 -10.28 7.39
CA ASN A 39 -24.95 -10.68 8.64
C ASN A 39 -24.78 -9.67 9.79
N TYR A 40 -23.99 -8.62 9.61
CA TYR A 40 -23.77 -7.60 10.63
C TYR A 40 -24.60 -6.34 10.31
N ARG A 41 -25.32 -5.81 11.31
CA ARG A 41 -26.18 -4.63 11.15
C ARG A 41 -25.39 -3.35 10.89
N GLN A 42 -24.14 -3.28 11.34
CA GLN A 42 -23.28 -2.11 11.21
C GLN A 42 -23.06 -1.76 9.74
N ARG A 43 -23.28 -0.51 9.37
CA ARG A 43 -23.00 0.02 8.03
C ARG A 43 -21.74 0.88 8.06
N PRO A 44 -21.03 1.02 6.92
CA PRO A 44 -19.95 1.99 6.83
C PRO A 44 -20.49 3.40 7.11
N PRO A 45 -19.82 4.20 7.94
CA PRO A 45 -20.17 5.61 8.12
C PRO A 45 -20.19 6.35 6.78
N GLU A 46 -20.98 7.42 6.69
CA GLU A 46 -21.07 8.23 5.48
C GLU A 46 -19.70 8.80 5.08
N SER A 47 -18.93 9.30 6.05
CA SER A 47 -17.56 9.79 5.81
C SER A 47 -16.62 8.73 5.22
N ALA A 48 -16.74 7.48 5.66
CA ALA A 48 -15.98 6.35 5.10
C ALA A 48 -16.44 6.03 3.66
N CYS A 49 -17.74 6.13 3.40
CA CYS A 49 -18.28 5.97 2.05
C CYS A 49 -17.76 7.05 1.11
N SER A 50 -17.92 8.33 1.45
CA SER A 50 -17.51 9.46 0.61
C SER A 50 -16.02 9.41 0.32
N TRP A 51 -15.19 9.15 1.33
CA TRP A 51 -13.75 8.99 1.14
C TRP A 51 -13.42 7.87 0.14
N LEU A 52 -14.07 6.70 0.25
CA LEU A 52 -13.80 5.58 -0.64
C LEU A 52 -14.30 5.85 -2.08
N GLU A 53 -15.43 6.52 -2.23
CA GLU A 53 -15.95 6.97 -3.52
C GLU A 53 -14.99 7.96 -4.20
N GLU A 54 -14.51 8.97 -3.46
CA GLU A 54 -13.51 9.94 -3.92
C GLU A 54 -12.19 9.27 -4.27
N THR A 55 -11.70 8.37 -3.42
CA THR A 55 -10.45 7.62 -3.65
C THR A 55 -10.54 6.82 -4.95
N ARG A 56 -11.67 6.12 -5.16
CA ARG A 56 -11.88 5.34 -6.38
C ARG A 56 -12.02 6.22 -7.62
N ALA A 57 -12.74 7.33 -7.51
CA ALA A 57 -12.89 8.28 -8.61
C ALA A 57 -11.55 8.92 -8.99
N GLY A 58 -10.74 9.31 -7.99
CA GLY A 58 -9.38 9.81 -8.16
C GLY A 58 -8.50 8.80 -8.86
N MET A 59 -8.42 7.56 -8.35
CA MET A 59 -7.64 6.49 -8.98
C MET A 59 -8.01 6.26 -10.45
N ARG A 60 -9.31 6.28 -10.77
CA ARG A 60 -9.79 6.12 -12.15
C ARG A 60 -9.41 7.29 -13.04
N ARG A 61 -9.52 8.51 -12.54
CA ARG A 61 -9.12 9.72 -13.26
C ARG A 61 -7.61 9.72 -13.53
N ASP A 62 -6.81 9.40 -12.51
CA ASP A 62 -5.37 9.32 -12.65
C ASP A 62 -4.96 8.26 -13.67
N ALA A 63 -5.57 7.07 -13.60
CA ALA A 63 -5.28 6.01 -14.56
C ALA A 63 -5.66 6.41 -15.99
N ALA A 64 -6.81 7.06 -16.19
CA ALA A 64 -7.23 7.54 -17.50
C ALA A 64 -6.25 8.59 -18.05
N ASN A 65 -5.87 9.57 -17.23
CA ASN A 65 -4.92 10.61 -17.64
C ASN A 65 -3.54 10.04 -17.98
N ILE A 66 -3.06 9.04 -17.22
CA ILE A 66 -1.79 8.37 -17.51
C ILE A 66 -1.89 7.58 -18.82
N ALA A 67 -2.96 6.81 -19.00
CA ALA A 67 -3.17 6.02 -20.21
C ALA A 67 -3.33 6.89 -21.46
N GLU A 68 -4.05 8.01 -21.36
CA GLU A 68 -4.20 8.99 -22.45
C GLU A 68 -2.85 9.51 -22.90
N ARG A 69 -1.96 9.88 -21.97
CA ARG A 69 -0.59 10.33 -22.30
C ARG A 69 0.21 9.23 -23.01
N ILE A 70 0.17 8.01 -22.49
CA ILE A 70 0.87 6.86 -23.09
C ILE A 70 0.39 6.60 -24.53
N LEU A 71 -0.93 6.62 -24.75
CA LEU A 71 -1.52 6.38 -26.06
C LEU A 71 -1.27 7.54 -27.03
N ALA A 72 -1.29 8.78 -26.55
CA ALA A 72 -1.02 9.97 -27.35
C ALA A 72 0.45 10.08 -27.78
N ASP A 73 1.38 9.62 -26.95
CA ASP A 73 2.81 9.61 -27.27
C ASP A 73 3.13 8.66 -28.44
N GLY A 74 2.22 7.75 -28.81
CA GLY A 74 2.35 6.87 -29.98
C GLY A 74 3.61 5.99 -29.94
N GLY A 75 4.14 5.77 -28.74
CA GLY A 75 5.42 5.11 -28.50
C GLY A 75 5.42 3.63 -28.88
N SER A 76 6.52 2.97 -28.51
CA SER A 76 6.75 1.52 -28.70
C SER A 76 5.48 0.67 -28.56
N ALA A 77 5.34 -0.33 -29.43
CA ALA A 77 4.27 -1.34 -29.34
C ALA A 77 4.18 -2.02 -27.96
N ARG A 78 5.24 -1.92 -27.16
CA ARG A 78 5.31 -2.34 -25.77
C ARG A 78 5.62 -1.18 -24.83
N VAL A 79 4.80 -1.04 -23.79
CA VAL A 79 4.92 -0.05 -22.72
C VAL A 79 5.30 -0.75 -21.42
N SER A 80 6.38 -0.30 -20.78
CA SER A 80 6.73 -0.77 -19.43
C SER A 80 5.98 0.06 -18.38
N LEU A 81 5.33 -0.61 -17.43
CA LEU A 81 4.68 0.05 -16.29
C LEU A 81 5.27 -0.43 -14.96
N PRO A 82 5.56 0.48 -14.01
CA PRO A 82 6.11 0.10 -12.73
C PRO A 82 5.11 -0.71 -11.90
N TYR A 83 5.59 -1.80 -11.34
CA TYR A 83 4.86 -2.68 -10.44
C TYR A 83 5.71 -2.93 -9.18
N TRP A 84 5.08 -2.94 -8.01
CA TRP A 84 5.82 -3.01 -6.74
C TRP A 84 5.51 -4.32 -5.99
N ARG A 85 6.55 -4.94 -5.43
CA ARG A 85 6.40 -6.20 -4.67
C ARG A 85 5.98 -5.97 -3.23
N ASN A 86 6.48 -4.88 -2.66
CA ASN A 86 6.33 -4.55 -1.26
C ASN A 86 6.37 -3.03 -1.08
N GLN A 87 6.08 -2.59 0.13
CA GLN A 87 6.00 -1.19 0.47
C GLN A 87 7.38 -0.50 0.54
N ILE A 88 8.45 -1.24 0.85
CA ILE A 88 9.82 -0.72 0.89
C ILE A 88 10.29 -0.31 -0.51
N ASP A 89 10.05 -1.16 -1.52
CA ASP A 89 10.33 -0.90 -2.94
C ASP A 89 9.54 0.35 -3.39
N TYR A 90 8.26 0.41 -3.04
CA TYR A 90 7.41 1.56 -3.36
C TYR A 90 7.88 2.85 -2.69
N ASP A 91 8.10 2.83 -1.37
CA ASP A 91 8.51 4.01 -0.57
C ASP A 91 9.90 4.53 -0.96
N GLY A 92 10.74 3.67 -1.56
CA GLY A 92 12.06 4.05 -2.08
C GLY A 92 11.96 5.11 -3.17
N GLU A 93 10.98 4.98 -4.05
CA GLU A 93 10.76 5.86 -5.21
C GLU A 93 9.59 6.83 -5.01
N ASN A 94 8.60 6.45 -4.20
CA ASN A 94 7.34 7.15 -4.04
C ASN A 94 7.11 7.45 -2.56
N ARG A 95 7.18 8.72 -2.16
CA ARG A 95 6.98 9.15 -0.76
C ARG A 95 5.62 9.77 -0.52
N ASP A 96 4.59 9.27 -1.21
CA ASP A 96 3.21 9.75 -1.08
C ASP A 96 2.46 9.15 0.13
N GLY A 97 3.06 8.16 0.80
CA GLY A 97 2.49 7.49 1.97
C GLY A 97 1.34 6.54 1.66
N LEU A 98 1.05 6.27 0.39
CA LEU A 98 0.00 5.34 -0.02
C LEU A 98 0.48 3.88 0.05
N PRO A 99 -0.44 2.92 0.26
CA PRO A 99 -0.11 1.51 0.12
C PRO A 99 0.33 1.18 -1.32
N TYR A 100 1.41 0.42 -1.47
CA TYR A 100 1.90 -0.02 -2.78
C TYR A 100 0.84 -0.80 -3.56
N THR A 101 -0.08 -1.48 -2.86
CA THR A 101 -1.22 -2.19 -3.45
C THR A 101 -2.20 -1.25 -4.13
N CYS A 102 -2.36 -0.01 -3.65
CA CYS A 102 -3.15 1.03 -4.32
C CYS A 102 -2.47 1.49 -5.60
N ALA A 103 -1.15 1.67 -5.56
CA ALA A 103 -0.38 2.02 -6.74
C ALA A 103 -0.45 0.90 -7.80
N ASN A 104 -0.28 -0.36 -7.40
CA ASN A 104 -0.47 -1.52 -8.26
C ASN A 104 -1.91 -1.65 -8.80
N ALA A 105 -2.93 -1.27 -8.02
CA ALA A 105 -4.31 -1.23 -8.50
C ALA A 105 -4.50 -0.18 -9.60
N ARG A 106 -3.92 1.02 -9.43
CA ARG A 106 -3.87 2.04 -10.48
C ARG A 106 -3.10 1.55 -11.71
N THR A 107 -1.92 0.93 -11.53
CA THR A 107 -1.12 0.38 -12.63
C THR A 107 -1.93 -0.63 -13.45
N ARG A 108 -2.65 -1.55 -12.80
CA ARG A 108 -3.53 -2.51 -13.50
C ARG A 108 -4.64 -1.83 -14.29
N LEU A 109 -5.17 -0.72 -13.79
CA LEU A 109 -6.19 0.05 -14.50
C LEU A 109 -5.60 0.77 -15.72
N VAL A 110 -4.42 1.37 -15.58
CA VAL A 110 -3.67 1.95 -16.71
C VAL A 110 -3.41 0.88 -17.77
N ALA A 111 -2.83 -0.26 -17.36
CA ALA A 111 -2.54 -1.38 -18.24
C ALA A 111 -3.76 -1.77 -19.08
N ARG A 112 -4.91 -1.99 -18.43
CA ARG A 112 -6.16 -2.32 -19.12
C ARG A 112 -6.60 -1.29 -20.15
N ILE A 113 -6.46 0.01 -19.85
CA ILE A 113 -6.84 1.08 -20.78
C ILE A 113 -5.88 1.11 -21.97
N VAL A 114 -4.58 0.99 -21.71
CA VAL A 114 -3.52 1.00 -22.73
C VAL A 114 -3.62 -0.23 -23.65
N GLU A 115 -3.82 -1.42 -23.08
CA GLU A 115 -4.09 -2.67 -23.82
C GLU A 115 -5.36 -2.56 -24.67
N GLY A 116 -6.42 -1.96 -24.13
CA GLY A 116 -7.64 -1.67 -24.89
C GLY A 116 -7.42 -0.67 -26.04
N GLY A 117 -6.37 0.14 -25.98
CA GLY A 117 -5.91 1.04 -27.04
C GLY A 117 -4.96 0.40 -28.06
N GLY A 118 -4.61 -0.89 -27.88
CA GLY A 118 -3.82 -1.67 -28.84
C GLY A 118 -2.32 -1.74 -28.58
N LEU A 119 -1.84 -1.26 -27.42
CA LEU A 119 -0.43 -1.40 -27.02
C LEU A 119 -0.26 -2.57 -26.04
N ASP A 120 0.86 -3.29 -26.14
CA ASP A 120 1.25 -4.33 -25.18
C ASP A 120 1.81 -3.68 -23.90
N VAL A 121 1.48 -4.24 -22.74
CA VAL A 121 1.92 -3.70 -21.45
C VAL A 121 2.71 -4.76 -20.69
N GLU A 122 3.95 -4.42 -20.35
CA GLU A 122 4.81 -5.27 -19.53
C GLU A 122 4.96 -4.63 -18.13
N PRO A 123 4.53 -5.31 -17.05
CA PRO A 123 4.81 -4.84 -15.70
C PRO A 123 6.29 -5.07 -15.36
N GLU A 124 6.97 -4.02 -14.90
CA GLU A 124 8.38 -4.07 -14.53
C GLU A 124 8.57 -3.78 -13.05
N TYR A 125 9.47 -4.52 -12.40
CA TYR A 125 9.91 -4.24 -11.03
C TYR A 125 11.09 -3.26 -11.09
N PRO A 126 10.94 -1.98 -10.71
CA PRO A 126 11.98 -0.96 -10.92
C PRO A 126 13.32 -1.23 -10.20
N ASN A 127 13.34 -2.18 -9.26
CA ASN A 127 14.51 -2.57 -8.47
C ASN A 127 14.74 -4.09 -8.45
N ALA A 128 14.39 -4.82 -9.53
CA ALA A 128 14.56 -6.28 -9.61
C ALA A 128 16.01 -6.73 -9.32
N ASP A 129 16.98 -5.97 -9.82
CA ASP A 129 18.41 -6.29 -9.75
C ASP A 129 19.12 -5.69 -8.53
N VAL A 130 18.43 -4.87 -7.74
CA VAL A 130 18.98 -4.34 -6.49
C VAL A 130 18.96 -5.46 -5.47
N LYS A 131 20.06 -6.21 -5.40
CA LYS A 131 20.31 -7.14 -4.31
C LYS A 131 20.20 -6.37 -2.98
N PRO A 132 19.62 -6.97 -1.92
CA PRO A 132 19.73 -6.42 -0.58
C PRO A 132 21.20 -6.06 -0.32
N PRO A 133 21.50 -4.96 0.40
CA PRO A 133 22.87 -4.61 0.72
C PRO A 133 23.63 -5.85 1.20
N LEU A 134 24.88 -6.03 0.78
CA LEU A 134 25.71 -7.19 1.18
C LEU A 134 25.91 -7.29 2.71
N ASP A 135 25.57 -6.24 3.45
CA ASP A 135 25.50 -6.12 4.93
C ASP A 135 24.05 -6.16 5.48
N ASP A 136 23.10 -6.75 4.75
CA ASP A 136 21.72 -6.88 5.25
C ASP A 136 21.58 -8.08 6.18
N SER A 137 22.32 -8.02 7.31
CA SER A 137 22.29 -9.05 8.34
C SER A 137 20.84 -9.32 8.80
N LEU A 138 20.51 -10.61 8.92
CA LEU A 138 19.21 -11.04 9.41
C LEU A 138 19.17 -10.96 10.94
N MET A 139 18.18 -10.25 11.47
CA MET A 139 17.85 -10.20 12.90
C MET A 139 16.76 -11.21 13.22
N THR A 140 16.85 -11.84 14.38
CA THR A 140 15.74 -12.61 14.93
C THR A 140 14.55 -11.69 15.20
N SER A 141 13.36 -12.29 15.28
CA SER A 141 12.14 -11.53 15.60
C SER A 141 12.24 -10.85 16.98
N ASP A 142 12.94 -11.46 17.94
CA ASP A 142 13.14 -10.89 19.28
C ASP A 142 14.03 -9.65 19.23
N GLU A 143 15.21 -9.73 18.61
CA GLU A 143 16.12 -8.59 18.47
C GLU A 143 15.45 -7.42 17.73
N ALA A 144 14.66 -7.71 16.70
CA ALA A 144 13.93 -6.69 15.97
C ALA A 144 12.82 -6.03 16.82
N CYS A 145 12.12 -6.81 17.65
CA CYS A 145 11.14 -6.29 18.60
C CYS A 145 11.80 -5.38 19.64
N ASP A 146 12.97 -5.76 20.14
CA ASP A 146 13.74 -4.97 21.12
C ASP A 146 14.20 -3.63 20.52
N VAL A 147 14.74 -3.64 19.30
CA VAL A 147 15.15 -2.41 18.61
C VAL A 147 13.96 -1.47 18.37
N LEU A 148 12.82 -2.01 17.95
CA LEU A 148 11.64 -1.21 17.63
C LEU A 148 10.82 -0.83 18.88
N GLY A 149 11.02 -1.51 20.01
CA GLY A 149 10.14 -1.41 21.18
C GLY A 149 8.69 -1.78 20.83
N ILE A 150 8.49 -2.85 20.06
CA ILE A 150 7.15 -3.33 19.65
C ILE A 150 6.97 -4.81 19.97
N SER A 151 5.73 -5.29 19.97
CA SER A 151 5.45 -6.71 20.14
C SER A 151 5.71 -7.53 18.87
N LYS A 152 5.95 -8.84 19.03
CA LYS A 152 6.04 -9.80 17.90
C LYS A 152 4.83 -9.74 16.98
N SER A 153 3.64 -9.56 17.54
CA SER A 153 2.40 -9.41 16.76
C SER A 153 2.44 -8.16 15.88
N HIS A 154 2.96 -7.04 16.40
CA HIS A 154 3.14 -5.82 15.62
C HIS A 154 4.19 -6.03 14.53
N LEU A 155 5.34 -6.64 14.85
CA LEU A 155 6.38 -6.98 13.86
C LEU A 155 5.83 -7.85 12.72
N CYS A 156 5.04 -8.87 13.05
CA CYS A 156 4.36 -9.71 12.04
C CYS A 156 3.41 -8.91 11.15
N ASN A 157 2.72 -7.90 11.68
CA ASN A 157 1.86 -7.03 10.89
C ASN A 157 2.66 -6.11 9.97
N LEU A 158 3.82 -5.60 10.43
CA LEU A 158 4.74 -4.84 9.58
C LEU A 158 5.27 -5.69 8.42
N ALA A 159 5.63 -6.94 8.69
CA ALA A 159 6.07 -7.87 7.66
C ALA A 159 4.96 -8.16 6.63
N ARG A 160 3.73 -8.41 7.09
CA ARG A 160 2.57 -8.61 6.20
C ARG A 160 2.24 -7.37 5.36
N ALA A 161 2.46 -6.18 5.92
CA ALA A 161 2.28 -4.92 5.21
C ALA A 161 3.45 -4.61 4.24
N GLY A 162 4.46 -5.51 4.14
CA GLY A 162 5.63 -5.30 3.29
C GLY A 162 6.53 -4.15 3.75
N ARG A 163 6.39 -3.70 5.00
CA ARG A 163 7.20 -2.62 5.61
C ARG A 163 8.53 -3.12 6.16
N ILE A 164 8.63 -4.43 6.40
CA ILE A 164 9.85 -5.14 6.82
C ILE A 164 9.87 -6.48 6.07
N ARG A 165 10.96 -6.80 5.38
CA ARG A 165 11.13 -8.08 4.68
C ARG A 165 11.48 -9.19 5.68
N LYS A 166 11.10 -10.42 5.35
CA LYS A 166 11.31 -11.61 6.20
C LYS A 166 11.87 -12.76 5.37
N GLU A 167 12.89 -13.42 5.90
CA GLU A 167 13.56 -14.59 5.31
C GLU A 167 13.84 -15.60 6.43
N ASP A 168 13.45 -16.87 6.26
CA ASP A 168 13.68 -17.96 7.21
C ASP A 168 13.39 -17.63 8.69
N GLY A 169 12.26 -16.96 8.94
CA GLY A 169 11.85 -16.60 10.30
C GLY A 169 12.51 -15.33 10.86
N LYS A 170 13.51 -14.78 10.17
CA LYS A 170 14.27 -13.59 10.53
C LYS A 170 13.88 -12.40 9.66
N VAL A 171 14.23 -11.19 10.10
CA VAL A 171 13.94 -9.94 9.39
C VAL A 171 15.22 -9.20 9.05
N TYR A 172 15.20 -8.43 7.98
CA TYR A 172 16.37 -7.68 7.53
C TYR A 172 16.66 -6.50 8.46
N ARG A 173 17.89 -6.40 8.97
CA ARG A 173 18.32 -5.34 9.89
C ARG A 173 18.13 -3.96 9.27
N SER A 174 18.42 -3.79 7.98
CA SER A 174 18.26 -2.52 7.29
C SER A 174 16.82 -2.01 7.33
N ASP A 175 15.85 -2.91 7.13
CA ASP A 175 14.43 -2.58 7.18
C ASP A 175 13.98 -2.17 8.59
N VAL A 176 14.45 -2.89 9.61
CA VAL A 176 14.18 -2.58 11.03
C VAL A 176 14.70 -1.18 11.37
N LEU A 177 15.95 -0.88 11.02
CA LEU A 177 16.56 0.42 11.30
C LEU A 177 15.91 1.56 10.50
N ARG A 178 15.57 1.31 9.23
CA ARG A 178 14.84 2.27 8.39
C ARG A 178 13.47 2.59 9.00
N TYR A 179 12.71 1.56 9.37
CA TYR A 179 11.40 1.74 9.98
C TYR A 179 11.46 2.53 11.29
N ASP A 180 12.44 2.23 12.16
CA ASP A 180 12.61 2.97 13.41
C ASP A 180 12.98 4.44 13.18
N LYS A 181 13.87 4.71 12.23
CA LYS A 181 14.23 6.08 11.83
C LYS A 181 13.01 6.86 11.35
N ASP A 182 12.20 6.26 10.48
CA ASP A 182 10.98 6.88 9.95
C ASP A 182 9.93 7.10 11.04
N ARG A 183 9.84 6.19 12.02
CA ARG A 183 8.96 6.33 13.18
C ARG A 183 9.40 7.47 14.08
N ARG A 184 10.70 7.57 14.40
CA ARG A 184 11.26 8.65 15.21
C ARG A 184 11.13 10.02 14.53
N GLY A 185 11.30 10.08 13.21
CA GLY A 185 11.13 11.30 12.41
C GLY A 185 9.68 11.81 12.35
N ARG A 186 8.68 10.95 12.57
CA ARG A 186 7.26 11.31 12.66
C ARG A 186 6.78 11.66 14.08
N GLY A 187 7.69 11.76 15.05
CA GLY A 187 7.37 12.12 16.43
C GLY A 187 6.76 13.53 16.53
N ARG A 188 5.52 13.60 17.04
CA ARG A 188 4.86 14.83 17.56
C ARG A 188 5.87 15.71 18.32
N PRO A 189 5.80 17.06 18.22
CA PRO A 189 6.57 17.91 19.11
C PRO A 189 6.26 17.50 20.55
N ARG A 190 7.32 17.22 21.32
CA ARG A 190 7.21 17.08 22.77
C ARG A 190 6.50 18.32 23.27
N LYS A 191 5.34 18.18 23.91
CA LYS A 191 4.82 19.24 24.76
C LYS A 191 5.89 19.48 25.82
N SER A 192 6.60 20.60 25.70
CA SER A 192 7.35 21.18 26.79
C SER A 192 6.37 21.36 27.94
N GLN A 193 6.61 20.63 29.02
CA GLN A 193 6.15 21.06 30.33
C GLN A 193 7.09 22.20 30.72
N ASP A 194 6.54 23.41 30.73
CA ASP A 194 6.82 24.49 31.68
C ASP A 194 5.54 25.32 31.79
#